data_AF-A0A6C2UGR4-F1
#
_entry.id   AF-A0A6C2UGR4-F1
#
_cell.length_a   1.000
_cell.length_b   1.000
_cell.length_c   1.000
_cell.angle_alpha   90.00
_cell.angle_beta   90.00
_cell.angle_gamma   90.00
#
_symmetry.space_group_name_H-M   'P 1'
#
loop_
_entity.id
_entity.type
_entity.pdbx_description
1 polymer ?
#
loop_
_entity_poly.entity_id
_entity_poly.type
_entity_poly.pdbx_seq_one_letter_code
_entity_poly.pdbx_strand_id
1 'polypeptide(L)'
;MIHFTKQIWWSLLVFAMSIITAEAVYKETMDPKGIQLNVQTDCGLSGKGEAIDSEKLQQAIDELAGKGGGVLIFPEGIYLLGRVRCRSNVHLVFDAKAVLKADLSRSQGKGINLFSLGLPGERITNVSLRSKGGRVRVELATSEKVIKASFVVCFGVENFLIEGFDIYDEQSDGACVSFGFDSDGNVSAMPVNGTVRNLTAYNCRYGYGLVQTSAARFVHFENLHGVGGCTLRLEVPHGPTDNMEYRGVWDITARNISCQDGHCAVILGPHFTKNGVVKIYDVRSESCAFAVKVGHGYVGSRHEGNPNLKPGSFAPGTWVKNIHAVYGVNAQLHTKDAVLLPEERLHLFQPKTEKGGLVGRGPSVSAVLNMGGYAKIENVTCEGFGNKVDPVITKENTVTQKPYRLFSGKNKKVNG
;
A
#
# COMPACT_ATOMS: atom_id res chain seq x y z
N MET A 1 -61.01 -4.05 34.99
CA MET A 1 -60.55 -2.75 34.49
C MET A 1 -59.07 -2.88 34.12
N ILE A 2 -58.80 -2.70 32.81
CA ILE A 2 -57.52 -2.33 32.18
C ILE A 2 -56.38 -3.37 32.21
N HIS A 3 -56.20 -4.00 31.03
CA HIS A 3 -55.00 -4.67 30.54
C HIS A 3 -53.79 -3.73 30.46
N PHE A 4 -52.59 -4.23 30.73
CA PHE A 4 -51.36 -3.76 30.08
C PHE A 4 -50.36 -4.91 29.90
N THR A 5 -50.41 -5.54 28.73
CA THR A 5 -49.32 -6.37 28.20
C THR A 5 -48.29 -5.45 27.55
N LYS A 6 -47.06 -5.40 28.08
CA LYS A 6 -45.95 -4.69 27.43
C LYS A 6 -45.43 -5.52 26.26
N GLN A 7 -45.85 -5.17 25.05
CA GLN A 7 -45.18 -5.59 23.82
C GLN A 7 -43.81 -4.93 23.73
N ILE A 8 -42.76 -5.74 23.68
CA ILE A 8 -41.40 -5.29 23.34
C ILE A 8 -41.33 -5.23 21.82
N TRP A 9 -41.36 -4.01 21.28
CA TRP A 9 -41.14 -3.76 19.86
C TRP A 9 -39.65 -3.86 19.55
N TRP A 10 -39.30 -4.86 18.74
CA TRP A 10 -37.99 -4.96 18.11
C TRP A 10 -37.92 -3.98 16.94
N SER A 11 -37.23 -2.86 17.11
CA SER A 11 -36.89 -1.97 16.01
C SER A 11 -35.74 -2.58 15.20
N LEU A 12 -36.06 -3.36 14.17
CA LEU A 12 -35.12 -3.78 13.13
C LEU A 12 -34.71 -2.55 12.32
N LEU A 13 -33.60 -1.94 12.72
CA LEU A 13 -32.92 -0.90 11.96
C LEU A 13 -32.24 -1.56 10.76
N VAL A 14 -32.96 -1.61 9.63
CA VAL A 14 -32.39 -2.04 8.35
C VAL A 14 -31.44 -0.93 7.90
N PHE A 15 -30.16 -1.10 8.19
CA PHE A 15 -29.10 -0.31 7.55
C PHE A 15 -29.12 -0.67 6.05
N ALA A 16 -29.67 0.22 5.24
CA ALA A 16 -29.46 0.17 3.80
C ALA A 16 -27.98 0.44 3.54
N MET A 17 -27.16 -0.61 3.49
CA MET A 17 -25.84 -0.52 2.88
C MET A 17 -26.07 -0.15 1.41
N SER A 18 -25.77 1.10 1.06
CA SER A 18 -25.57 1.47 -0.33
C SER A 18 -24.47 0.57 -0.88
N ILE A 19 -24.84 -0.43 -1.66
CA ILE A 19 -23.92 -1.23 -2.45
C ILE A 19 -23.31 -0.25 -3.44
N ILE A 20 -22.12 0.25 -3.12
CA ILE A 20 -21.26 0.86 -4.12
C ILE A 20 -20.86 -0.31 -5.01
N THR A 21 -21.62 -0.55 -6.09
CA THR A 21 -21.18 -1.45 -7.15
C THR A 21 -19.98 -0.75 -7.78
N ALA A 22 -18.79 -1.09 -7.32
CA ALA A 22 -17.59 -0.86 -8.10
C ALA A 22 -17.82 -1.62 -9.41
N GLU A 23 -17.97 -0.91 -10.53
CA GLU A 23 -17.80 -1.54 -11.84
C GLU A 23 -16.45 -2.26 -11.79
N ALA A 24 -16.46 -3.57 -12.07
CA ALA A 24 -15.28 -4.40 -11.89
C ALA A 24 -14.10 -3.78 -12.66
N VAL A 25 -13.09 -3.34 -11.90
CA VAL A 25 -11.94 -2.62 -12.46
C VAL A 25 -10.98 -3.59 -13.17
N TYR A 26 -10.86 -4.80 -12.64
CA TYR A 26 -10.34 -5.96 -13.37
C TYR A 26 -11.48 -6.69 -14.08
N LYS A 27 -11.31 -7.00 -15.36
CA LYS A 27 -12.18 -7.88 -16.14
C LYS A 27 -11.54 -9.26 -16.21
N GLU A 28 -12.27 -10.29 -15.74
CA GLU A 28 -11.79 -11.67 -15.78
C GLU A 28 -11.46 -12.10 -17.22
N THR A 29 -10.25 -12.64 -17.38
CA THR A 29 -9.72 -13.13 -18.67
C THR A 29 -9.08 -14.50 -18.55
N MET A 30 -8.89 -15.01 -17.33
CA MET A 30 -8.38 -16.35 -17.13
C MET A 30 -9.40 -17.36 -17.62
N ASP A 31 -9.05 -18.13 -18.65
CA ASP A 31 -9.87 -19.24 -19.15
C ASP A 31 -9.51 -20.53 -18.40
N PRO A 32 -10.38 -21.03 -17.48
CA PRO A 32 -10.13 -22.27 -16.77
C PRO A 32 -10.23 -23.52 -17.67
N LYS A 33 -10.63 -23.39 -18.94
CA LYS A 33 -10.62 -24.47 -19.94
C LYS A 33 -9.48 -24.34 -20.94
N GLY A 34 -8.69 -23.28 -20.86
CA GLY A 34 -7.53 -23.03 -21.70
C GLY A 34 -6.31 -23.87 -21.30
N ILE A 35 -5.13 -23.52 -21.84
CA ILE A 35 -3.86 -24.18 -21.50
C ILE A 35 -3.56 -23.97 -20.01
N GLN A 36 -3.33 -25.08 -19.30
CA GLN A 36 -2.92 -25.07 -17.90
C GLN A 36 -1.70 -25.95 -17.74
N LEU A 37 -0.67 -25.43 -17.08
CA LEU A 37 0.57 -26.15 -16.82
C LEU A 37 0.86 -26.13 -15.32
N ASN A 38 1.15 -27.29 -14.75
CA ASN A 38 1.70 -27.42 -13.42
C ASN A 38 3.19 -27.08 -13.44
N VAL A 39 3.59 -26.10 -12.63
CA VAL A 39 4.96 -25.59 -12.67
C VAL A 39 6.01 -26.63 -12.27
N GLN A 40 5.66 -27.63 -11.45
CA GLN A 40 6.60 -28.69 -11.06
C GLN A 40 6.64 -29.79 -12.12
N THR A 41 5.50 -30.38 -12.50
CA THR A 41 5.48 -31.55 -13.39
C THR A 41 5.69 -31.20 -14.86
N ASP A 42 5.20 -30.04 -15.30
CA ASP A 42 5.21 -29.68 -16.72
C ASP A 42 6.34 -28.69 -17.04
N CYS A 43 6.77 -27.89 -16.07
CA CYS A 43 7.82 -26.87 -16.25
C CYS A 43 9.12 -27.18 -15.48
N GLY A 44 9.12 -28.19 -14.61
CA GLY A 44 10.32 -28.64 -13.90
C GLY A 44 10.82 -27.74 -12.77
N LEU A 45 10.00 -26.82 -12.23
CA LEU A 45 10.35 -26.08 -11.02
C LEU A 45 10.52 -27.07 -9.85
N SER A 46 11.44 -26.76 -8.94
CA SER A 46 11.75 -27.63 -7.82
C SER A 46 10.65 -27.63 -6.76
N GLY A 47 10.13 -26.45 -6.37
CA GLY A 47 9.19 -26.31 -5.26
C GLY A 47 9.75 -26.75 -3.90
N LYS A 48 11.07 -26.86 -3.76
CA LYS A 48 11.74 -27.35 -2.53
C LYS A 48 12.42 -26.27 -1.70
N GLY A 49 12.54 -25.04 -2.20
CA GLY A 49 13.16 -23.92 -1.50
C GLY A 49 14.70 -23.88 -1.52
N GLU A 50 15.35 -24.86 -2.14
CA GLU A 50 16.83 -24.98 -2.22
C GLU A 50 17.38 -24.63 -3.61
N ALA A 51 16.60 -24.90 -4.67
CA ALA A 51 16.98 -24.60 -6.04
C ALA A 51 16.30 -23.32 -6.53
N ILE A 52 17.00 -22.59 -7.40
CA ILE A 52 16.49 -21.35 -7.99
C ILE A 52 15.40 -21.70 -9.02
N ASP A 53 14.15 -21.32 -8.73
CA ASP A 53 13.01 -21.61 -9.61
C ASP A 53 12.76 -20.49 -10.65
N SER A 54 13.43 -19.35 -10.49
CA SER A 54 13.17 -18.13 -11.26
C SER A 54 13.37 -18.29 -12.77
N GLU A 55 14.41 -18.99 -13.22
CA GLU A 55 14.74 -19.12 -14.64
C GLU A 55 13.77 -20.05 -15.36
N LYS A 56 13.46 -21.20 -14.75
CA LYS A 56 12.46 -22.14 -15.28
C LYS A 56 11.07 -21.51 -15.30
N LEU A 57 10.73 -20.75 -14.27
CA LEU A 57 9.47 -20.02 -14.25
C LEU A 57 9.41 -18.96 -15.35
N GLN A 58 10.50 -18.23 -15.59
CA GLN A 58 10.55 -17.25 -16.67
C GLN A 58 10.35 -17.92 -18.03
N GLN A 59 11.04 -19.04 -18.28
CA GLN A 59 10.88 -19.83 -19.50
C GLN A 59 9.42 -20.29 -19.68
N ALA A 60 8.80 -20.84 -18.64
CA ALA A 60 7.41 -21.28 -18.68
C ALA A 60 6.43 -20.13 -19.00
N ILE A 61 6.65 -18.95 -18.42
CA ILE A 61 5.86 -17.75 -18.70
C ILE A 61 6.01 -17.33 -20.17
N ASP A 62 7.24 -17.26 -20.68
CA ASP A 62 7.51 -16.81 -22.04
C ASP A 62 6.96 -17.82 -23.09
N GLU A 63 7.11 -19.12 -22.85
CA GLU A 63 6.56 -20.17 -23.72
C GLU A 63 5.03 -20.16 -23.72
N LEU A 64 4.40 -20.00 -22.56
CA LEU A 64 2.94 -19.96 -22.45
C LEU A 64 2.36 -18.70 -23.10
N ALA A 65 3.02 -17.55 -22.92
CA ALA A 65 2.66 -16.32 -23.62
C ALA A 65 2.79 -16.46 -25.15
N GLY A 66 3.84 -17.14 -25.64
CA GLY A 66 4.02 -17.45 -27.06
C GLY A 66 2.91 -18.33 -27.66
N LYS A 67 2.18 -19.07 -26.82
CA LYS A 67 0.99 -19.86 -27.20
C LYS A 67 -0.33 -19.08 -27.07
N GLY A 68 -0.26 -17.78 -26.80
CA GLY A 68 -1.42 -16.90 -26.62
C GLY A 68 -1.85 -16.69 -25.16
N GLY A 69 -1.16 -17.32 -24.20
CA GLY A 69 -1.47 -17.22 -22.77
C GLY A 69 -1.95 -18.53 -22.16
N GLY A 70 -2.33 -18.47 -20.88
CA GLY A 70 -2.81 -19.62 -20.12
C GLY A 70 -2.55 -19.48 -18.62
N VAL A 71 -2.63 -20.60 -17.92
CA VAL A 71 -2.50 -20.66 -16.46
C VAL A 71 -1.28 -21.48 -16.05
N LEU A 72 -0.47 -20.91 -15.16
CA LEU A 72 0.56 -21.65 -14.41
C LEU A 72 0.04 -21.96 -13.01
N ILE A 73 -0.06 -23.26 -12.71
CA ILE A 73 -0.56 -23.78 -11.43
C ILE A 73 0.64 -24.09 -10.54
N PHE A 74 0.72 -23.40 -9.40
CA PHE A 74 1.69 -23.65 -8.35
C PHE A 74 1.03 -24.53 -7.28
N PRO A 75 1.33 -25.84 -7.22
CA PRO A 75 0.90 -26.68 -6.10
C PRO A 75 1.60 -26.28 -4.79
N GLU A 76 1.28 -26.97 -3.70
CA GLU A 76 2.02 -26.89 -2.43
C GLU A 76 3.53 -27.06 -2.67
N GLY A 77 4.34 -26.20 -2.06
CA GLY A 77 5.79 -26.17 -2.22
C GLY A 77 6.41 -24.84 -1.81
N ILE A 78 7.74 -24.80 -1.74
CA ILE A 78 8.53 -23.61 -1.44
C ILE A 78 9.27 -23.19 -2.71
N TYR A 79 8.98 -22.00 -3.21
CA TYR A 79 9.51 -21.49 -4.47
C TYR A 79 10.46 -20.32 -4.23
N LEU A 80 11.73 -20.49 -4.59
CA LEU A 80 12.75 -19.45 -4.45
C LEU A 80 12.78 -18.58 -5.72
N LEU A 81 12.23 -17.37 -5.62
CA LEU A 81 11.88 -16.52 -6.75
C LEU A 81 12.50 -15.12 -6.65
N GLY A 82 12.87 -14.55 -7.80
CA GLY A 82 13.34 -13.19 -7.91
C GLY A 82 13.43 -12.71 -9.35
N ARG A 83 12.99 -11.48 -9.61
CA ARG A 83 13.01 -10.82 -10.92
C ARG A 83 12.25 -11.57 -12.02
N VAL A 84 11.11 -12.18 -11.70
CA VAL A 84 10.25 -12.84 -12.69
C VAL A 84 9.41 -11.79 -13.39
N ARG A 85 9.46 -11.76 -14.72
CA ARG A 85 8.70 -10.82 -15.57
C ARG A 85 7.45 -11.51 -16.09
N CYS A 86 6.29 -10.97 -15.73
CA CYS A 86 5.02 -11.48 -16.24
C CYS A 86 4.82 -11.06 -17.70
N ARG A 87 3.98 -11.82 -18.43
CA ARG A 87 3.64 -11.57 -19.83
C ARG A 87 2.12 -11.50 -19.99
N SER A 88 1.68 -10.91 -21.10
CA SER A 88 0.25 -10.76 -21.39
C SER A 88 -0.46 -12.11 -21.43
N ASN A 89 -1.70 -12.14 -20.94
CA ASN A 89 -2.58 -13.32 -20.90
C ASN A 89 -2.04 -14.50 -20.08
N VAL A 90 -1.04 -14.30 -19.23
CA VAL A 90 -0.51 -15.32 -18.33
C VAL A 90 -1.05 -15.10 -16.91
N HIS A 91 -1.61 -16.16 -16.34
CA HIS A 91 -2.21 -16.17 -15.01
C HIS A 91 -1.47 -17.14 -14.09
N LEU A 92 -1.02 -16.65 -12.93
CA LEU A 92 -0.34 -17.44 -11.91
C LEU A 92 -1.33 -17.78 -10.80
N VAL A 93 -1.62 -19.06 -10.62
CA VAL A 93 -2.59 -19.57 -9.63
C VAL A 93 -1.86 -20.41 -8.60
N PHE A 94 -1.92 -20.00 -7.33
CA PHE A 94 -1.15 -20.60 -6.25
C PHE A 94 -2.03 -21.39 -5.30
N ASP A 95 -1.64 -22.60 -4.94
CA ASP A 95 -2.21 -23.31 -3.79
C ASP A 95 -1.95 -22.51 -2.50
N ALA A 96 -2.91 -22.50 -1.57
CA ALA A 96 -2.80 -21.75 -0.31
C ALA A 96 -1.57 -22.14 0.52
N LYS A 97 -1.06 -23.36 0.35
CA LYS A 97 0.13 -23.86 1.06
C LYS A 97 1.44 -23.62 0.30
N ALA A 98 1.39 -22.99 -0.87
CA ALA A 98 2.61 -22.53 -1.52
C ALA A 98 3.27 -21.41 -0.69
N VAL A 99 4.60 -21.41 -0.68
CA VAL A 99 5.43 -20.38 -0.06
C VAL A 99 6.33 -19.77 -1.13
N LEU A 100 6.24 -18.46 -1.32
CA LEU A 100 7.07 -17.72 -2.27
C LEU A 100 8.17 -16.99 -1.51
N LYS A 101 9.44 -17.36 -1.71
CA LYS A 101 10.57 -16.79 -0.99
C LYS A 101 11.45 -15.96 -1.90
N ALA A 102 11.89 -14.79 -1.42
CA ALA A 102 12.80 -13.92 -2.15
C ALA A 102 14.18 -14.55 -2.33
N ASP A 103 14.65 -14.62 -3.58
CA ASP A 103 16.02 -15.00 -3.93
C ASP A 103 16.96 -13.77 -3.89
N LEU A 104 17.69 -13.60 -2.80
CA LEU A 104 18.64 -12.50 -2.64
C LEU A 104 19.84 -12.58 -3.59
N SER A 105 20.18 -13.75 -4.13
CA SER A 105 21.26 -13.88 -5.12
C SER A 105 20.93 -13.10 -6.40
N ARG A 106 19.64 -12.97 -6.72
CA ARG A 106 19.13 -12.22 -7.88
C ARG A 106 19.08 -10.72 -7.64
N SER A 107 19.42 -10.23 -6.44
CA SER A 107 19.40 -8.80 -6.12
C SER A 107 20.41 -7.99 -6.94
N GLN A 108 21.55 -8.59 -7.33
CA GLN A 108 22.65 -7.94 -8.04
C GLN A 108 23.16 -6.66 -7.32
N GLY A 109 23.16 -6.67 -5.98
CA GLY A 109 23.55 -5.49 -5.18
C GLY A 109 22.55 -4.32 -5.23
N LYS A 110 21.36 -4.54 -5.79
CA LYS A 110 20.24 -3.60 -5.82
C LYS A 110 19.08 -4.17 -4.98
N GLY A 111 17.93 -3.51 -5.03
CA GLY A 111 16.69 -4.09 -4.51
C GLY A 111 16.23 -5.31 -5.32
N ILE A 112 15.45 -6.18 -4.69
CA ILE A 112 14.80 -7.34 -5.30
C ILE A 112 13.28 -7.15 -5.38
N ASN A 113 12.66 -7.74 -6.39
CA ASN A 113 11.22 -7.96 -6.44
C ASN A 113 10.96 -9.40 -6.91
N LEU A 114 9.90 -10.06 -6.43
CA LEU A 114 9.58 -11.41 -6.92
C LEU A 114 9.02 -11.33 -8.34
N PHE A 115 8.01 -10.48 -8.55
CA PHE A 115 7.33 -10.33 -9.84
C PHE A 115 7.32 -8.89 -10.33
N SER A 116 7.45 -8.72 -11.65
CA SER A 116 7.23 -7.47 -12.38
C SER A 116 6.02 -7.62 -13.30
N LEU A 117 5.03 -6.75 -13.12
CA LEU A 117 3.89 -6.59 -14.02
C LEU A 117 4.20 -5.39 -14.92
N GLY A 118 4.76 -5.70 -16.09
CA GLY A 118 5.38 -4.72 -16.97
C GLY A 118 6.68 -4.17 -16.37
N LEU A 119 7.36 -3.37 -17.18
CA LEU A 119 8.56 -2.62 -16.84
C LEU A 119 8.43 -1.21 -17.46
N PRO A 120 9.29 -0.24 -17.08
CA PRO A 120 9.44 0.97 -17.87
C PRO A 120 9.64 0.64 -19.36
N GLY A 121 8.90 1.31 -20.25
CA GLY A 121 8.86 1.03 -21.69
C GLY A 121 8.13 -0.23 -22.15
N GLU A 122 7.64 -1.09 -21.24
CA GLU A 122 6.95 -2.35 -21.56
C GLU A 122 5.47 -2.28 -21.14
N ARG A 123 4.56 -2.64 -22.06
CA ARG A 123 3.13 -2.80 -21.77
C ARG A 123 2.70 -4.26 -21.89
N ILE A 124 2.08 -4.79 -20.84
CA ILE A 124 1.42 -6.10 -20.83
C ILE A 124 -0.05 -5.98 -20.42
N THR A 125 -0.88 -6.96 -20.78
CA THR A 125 -2.32 -6.95 -20.49
C THR A 125 -2.82 -8.29 -19.96
N ASN A 126 -3.92 -8.28 -19.22
CA ASN A 126 -4.65 -9.50 -18.82
C ASN A 126 -3.78 -10.45 -17.96
N VAL A 127 -3.31 -9.96 -16.82
CA VAL A 127 -2.38 -10.69 -15.95
C VAL A 127 -3.00 -10.90 -14.58
N SER A 128 -2.82 -12.07 -13.98
CA SER A 128 -3.22 -12.24 -12.58
C SER A 128 -2.25 -13.06 -11.76
N LEU A 129 -2.06 -12.66 -10.51
CA LEU A 129 -1.41 -13.42 -9.46
C LEU A 129 -2.48 -13.67 -8.41
N ARG A 130 -2.90 -14.92 -8.22
CA ARG A 130 -4.05 -15.23 -7.35
C ARG A 130 -3.92 -16.52 -6.57
N SER A 131 -4.38 -16.51 -5.33
CA SER A 131 -4.56 -17.73 -4.55
C SER A 131 -5.74 -18.57 -5.05
N LYS A 132 -5.61 -19.89 -5.07
CA LYS A 132 -6.68 -20.87 -5.30
C LYS A 132 -7.45 -21.13 -4.00
N GLY A 133 -7.97 -20.06 -3.41
CA GLY A 133 -8.55 -20.06 -2.06
C GLY A 133 -7.49 -19.88 -0.96
N GLY A 134 -7.90 -19.47 0.24
CA GLY A 134 -6.98 -19.22 1.36
C GLY A 134 -6.02 -18.03 1.14
N ARG A 135 -4.87 -18.08 1.83
CA ARG A 135 -3.83 -17.04 1.84
C ARG A 135 -2.48 -17.68 1.52
N VAL A 136 -1.85 -17.28 0.41
CA VAL A 136 -0.51 -17.75 0.03
C VAL A 136 0.54 -16.95 0.79
N ARG A 137 1.54 -17.65 1.33
CA ARG A 137 2.63 -17.01 2.08
C ARG A 137 3.70 -16.48 1.13
N VAL A 138 4.08 -15.22 1.32
CA VAL A 138 5.23 -14.59 0.64
C VAL A 138 6.23 -14.17 1.70
N GLU A 139 7.49 -14.59 1.55
CA GLU A 139 8.60 -14.23 2.42
C GLU A 139 9.55 -13.32 1.67
N LEU A 140 9.52 -12.03 2.00
CA LEU A 140 10.54 -11.10 1.57
C LEU A 140 11.74 -11.24 2.52
N ALA A 141 12.93 -11.03 1.98
CA ALA A 141 14.16 -11.07 2.76
C ALA A 141 14.96 -9.80 2.50
N THR A 142 15.70 -9.37 3.51
CA THR A 142 16.68 -8.29 3.38
C THR A 142 18.06 -8.75 3.84
N SER A 143 19.09 -8.00 3.48
CA SER A 143 20.45 -8.17 4.02
C SER A 143 21.13 -6.82 4.09
N GLU A 144 22.34 -6.77 4.65
CA GLU A 144 23.16 -5.54 4.66
C GLU A 144 23.33 -4.93 3.25
N LYS A 145 23.36 -5.78 2.20
CA LYS A 145 23.49 -5.35 0.80
C LYS A 145 22.14 -5.18 0.09
N VAL A 146 21.10 -5.87 0.55
CA VAL A 146 19.77 -5.87 -0.08
C VAL A 146 18.76 -5.32 0.90
N ILE A 147 18.67 -4.00 0.94
CA ILE A 147 17.77 -3.30 1.86
C ILE A 147 16.35 -3.12 1.30
N LYS A 148 16.17 -3.31 -0.02
CA LYS A 148 14.88 -3.17 -0.71
C LYS A 148 14.41 -4.51 -1.28
N ALA A 149 13.20 -4.91 -0.95
CA ALA A 149 12.53 -6.14 -1.34
C ALA A 149 11.04 -5.82 -1.54
N SER A 150 10.47 -6.35 -2.62
CA SER A 150 9.05 -6.20 -2.95
C SER A 150 8.49 -7.54 -3.41
N PHE A 151 7.21 -7.78 -3.15
CA PHE A 151 6.50 -8.90 -3.76
C PHE A 151 6.24 -8.60 -5.25
N VAL A 152 5.54 -7.49 -5.53
CA VAL A 152 5.16 -7.12 -6.90
C VAL A 152 5.50 -5.66 -7.20
N VAL A 153 6.06 -5.41 -8.37
CA VAL A 153 6.17 -4.06 -8.94
C VAL A 153 5.32 -3.95 -10.21
N CYS A 154 4.49 -2.93 -10.29
CA CYS A 154 3.58 -2.66 -11.40
C CYS A 154 4.04 -1.41 -12.16
N PHE A 155 4.25 -1.54 -13.47
CA PHE A 155 4.55 -0.45 -14.39
C PHE A 155 3.53 -0.47 -15.55
N GLY A 156 3.93 -0.68 -16.80
CA GLY A 156 2.99 -0.78 -17.92
C GLY A 156 2.19 -2.08 -17.88
N VAL A 157 1.14 -2.13 -17.06
CA VAL A 157 0.20 -3.25 -17.00
C VAL A 157 -1.23 -2.75 -17.10
N GLU A 158 -2.04 -3.44 -17.88
CA GLU A 158 -3.47 -3.19 -17.98
C GLU A 158 -4.29 -4.44 -17.70
N ASN A 159 -5.46 -4.27 -17.06
CA ASN A 159 -6.35 -5.37 -16.74
C ASN A 159 -5.67 -6.45 -15.89
N PHE A 160 -5.39 -6.13 -14.63
CA PHE A 160 -4.65 -7.02 -13.73
C PHE A 160 -5.32 -7.28 -12.38
N LEU A 161 -5.00 -8.44 -11.81
CA LEU A 161 -5.44 -8.86 -10.48
C LEU A 161 -4.25 -9.33 -9.63
N ILE A 162 -4.16 -8.83 -8.40
CA ILE A 162 -3.29 -9.38 -7.34
C ILE A 162 -4.16 -9.73 -6.15
N GLU A 163 -4.26 -11.01 -5.80
CA GLU A 163 -5.19 -11.47 -4.78
C GLU A 163 -4.71 -12.63 -3.91
N GLY A 164 -4.91 -12.52 -2.60
CA GLY A 164 -4.88 -13.68 -1.71
C GLY A 164 -3.52 -13.97 -1.06
N PHE A 165 -2.74 -12.95 -0.69
CA PHE A 165 -1.37 -13.14 -0.19
C PHE A 165 -1.12 -12.54 1.19
N ASP A 166 -0.42 -13.29 2.04
CA ASP A 166 0.16 -12.87 3.31
C ASP A 166 1.66 -12.68 3.13
N ILE A 167 2.13 -11.43 3.26
CA ILE A 167 3.47 -10.99 2.92
C ILE A 167 4.24 -10.69 4.20
N TYR A 168 5.29 -11.45 4.46
CA TYR A 168 6.18 -11.29 5.59
C TYR A 168 7.37 -10.46 5.14
N ASP A 169 7.44 -9.21 5.58
CA ASP A 169 8.53 -8.30 5.30
C ASP A 169 9.57 -8.31 6.44
N GLU A 170 10.78 -7.86 6.13
CA GLU A 170 11.88 -7.69 7.08
C GLU A 170 12.25 -6.21 7.20
N GLN A 171 11.23 -5.36 7.35
CA GLN A 171 11.36 -3.91 7.33
C GLN A 171 12.10 -3.41 6.08
N SER A 172 11.64 -3.77 4.90
CA SER A 172 12.29 -3.35 3.67
C SER A 172 12.23 -1.83 3.42
N ASP A 173 13.21 -1.29 2.69
CA ASP A 173 13.18 0.02 2.03
C ASP A 173 12.31 0.04 0.76
N GLY A 174 11.15 -0.60 0.82
CA GLY A 174 10.21 -0.71 -0.29
C GLY A 174 8.83 -1.11 0.20
N ALA A 175 7.81 -0.72 -0.54
CA ALA A 175 6.49 -1.30 -0.34
C ALA A 175 6.46 -2.74 -0.86
N CYS A 176 5.63 -3.59 -0.25
CA CYS A 176 5.43 -4.96 -0.71
C CYS A 176 4.86 -5.01 -2.14
N VAL A 177 3.91 -4.12 -2.45
CA VAL A 177 3.36 -3.91 -3.80
C VAL A 177 3.52 -2.44 -4.17
N SER A 178 4.17 -2.17 -5.31
CA SER A 178 4.41 -0.79 -5.75
C SER A 178 3.91 -0.51 -7.15
N PHE A 179 3.34 0.68 -7.36
CA PHE A 179 2.89 1.16 -8.66
C PHE A 179 3.76 2.34 -9.09
N GLY A 180 4.48 2.16 -10.18
CA GLY A 180 5.41 3.13 -10.74
C GLY A 180 4.97 3.64 -12.12
N PHE A 181 5.82 4.47 -12.69
CA PHE A 181 5.73 4.98 -14.06
C PHE A 181 7.13 4.99 -14.67
N ASP A 182 7.20 5.11 -15.99
CA ASP A 182 8.45 5.28 -16.71
C ASP A 182 8.92 6.74 -16.64
N SER A 183 10.18 6.94 -16.23
CA SER A 183 10.82 8.25 -16.15
C SER A 183 11.24 8.81 -17.50
N ASP A 184 11.34 7.96 -18.53
CA ASP A 184 12.04 8.27 -19.79
C ASP A 184 11.10 8.87 -20.86
N GLY A 185 9.90 9.30 -20.46
CA GLY A 185 8.96 10.00 -21.33
C GLY A 185 8.19 9.11 -22.31
N ASN A 186 8.33 7.78 -22.22
CA ASN A 186 7.53 6.84 -22.99
C ASN A 186 6.12 6.70 -22.41
N VAL A 187 5.14 6.95 -23.28
CA VAL A 187 3.73 7.27 -23.00
C VAL A 187 2.90 6.05 -22.51
N SER A 188 3.48 4.85 -22.43
CA SER A 188 2.72 3.58 -22.28
C SER A 188 2.70 2.95 -20.87
N ALA A 189 3.31 3.56 -19.84
CA ALA A 189 3.84 2.77 -18.73
C ALA A 189 3.19 2.91 -17.32
N MET A 190 2.00 3.51 -17.16
CA MET A 190 1.29 3.45 -15.87
C MET A 190 0.37 2.22 -15.77
N PRO A 191 0.17 1.65 -14.56
CA PRO A 191 -0.83 0.62 -14.31
C PRO A 191 -2.26 1.13 -14.52
N VAL A 192 -3.09 0.38 -15.27
CA VAL A 192 -4.49 0.74 -15.59
C VAL A 192 -5.44 -0.44 -15.39
N ASN A 193 -6.69 -0.20 -14.99
CA ASN A 193 -7.75 -1.22 -14.90
C ASN A 193 -7.33 -2.39 -13.98
N GLY A 194 -6.91 -2.06 -12.76
CA GLY A 194 -6.38 -3.02 -11.80
C GLY A 194 -7.29 -3.32 -10.62
N THR A 195 -7.20 -4.53 -10.07
CA THR A 195 -7.71 -4.84 -8.73
C THR A 195 -6.60 -5.45 -7.87
N VAL A 196 -6.38 -4.89 -6.69
CA VAL A 196 -5.52 -5.47 -5.67
C VAL A 196 -6.34 -5.69 -4.42
N ARG A 197 -6.51 -6.94 -4.02
CA ARG A 197 -7.39 -7.26 -2.91
C ARG A 197 -6.93 -8.41 -2.06
N ASN A 198 -7.46 -8.48 -0.84
CA ASN A 198 -7.16 -9.54 0.10
C ASN A 198 -5.64 -9.66 0.21
N LEU A 199 -4.98 -8.64 0.78
CA LEU A 199 -3.55 -8.71 1.06
C LEU A 199 -3.29 -8.32 2.50
N THR A 200 -2.32 -9.00 3.10
CA THR A 200 -1.82 -8.65 4.43
C THR A 200 -0.31 -8.54 4.37
N ALA A 201 0.27 -7.48 4.93
CA ALA A 201 1.71 -7.40 5.12
C ALA A 201 2.06 -7.31 6.60
N TYR A 202 3.17 -7.95 6.98
CA TYR A 202 3.67 -8.02 8.35
C TYR A 202 5.05 -7.41 8.46
N ASN A 203 5.34 -6.80 9.61
CA ASN A 203 6.65 -6.27 9.98
C ASN A 203 7.20 -5.23 8.98
N CYS A 204 6.32 -4.36 8.49
CA CYS A 204 6.70 -3.32 7.55
C CYS A 204 7.41 -2.14 8.23
N ARG A 205 8.36 -1.54 7.50
CA ARG A 205 9.06 -0.31 7.90
C ARG A 205 8.13 0.90 7.86
N TYR A 206 8.29 1.82 8.82
CA TYR A 206 7.50 3.06 8.96
C TYR A 206 7.29 3.84 7.65
N GLY A 207 8.36 4.01 6.87
CA GLY A 207 8.35 4.80 5.64
C GLY A 207 7.76 4.08 4.41
N TYR A 208 7.33 2.83 4.55
CA TYR A 208 6.83 1.97 3.47
C TYR A 208 5.54 1.27 3.91
N GLY A 209 5.38 -0.03 3.68
CA GLY A 209 4.17 -0.77 4.01
C GLY A 209 3.69 -1.70 2.89
N LEU A 210 2.40 -1.96 2.87
CA LEU A 210 1.82 -2.92 1.95
C LEU A 210 1.76 -2.38 0.51
N VAL A 211 1.09 -1.25 0.27
CA VAL A 211 0.94 -0.66 -1.07
C VAL A 211 1.49 0.76 -1.12
N GLN A 212 2.31 1.05 -2.12
CA GLN A 212 2.67 2.42 -2.50
C GLN A 212 2.34 2.69 -3.97
N THR A 213 1.58 3.76 -4.23
CA THR A 213 1.07 4.10 -5.56
C THR A 213 1.58 5.47 -6.01
N SER A 214 2.55 5.47 -6.92
CA SER A 214 3.11 6.69 -7.52
C SER A 214 2.42 7.06 -8.84
N ALA A 215 1.95 6.06 -9.59
CA ALA A 215 1.12 6.25 -10.75
C ALA A 215 0.13 5.08 -10.91
N ALA A 216 -1.14 5.37 -11.15
CA ALA A 216 -2.15 4.39 -11.50
C ALA A 216 -3.43 5.08 -11.99
N ARG A 217 -4.20 4.42 -12.86
CA ARG A 217 -5.52 4.89 -13.30
C ARG A 217 -6.56 3.79 -13.27
N PHE A 218 -7.76 4.07 -12.77
CA PHE A 218 -8.82 3.06 -12.61
C PHE A 218 -8.27 1.83 -11.89
N VAL A 219 -7.93 1.97 -10.61
CA VAL A 219 -7.47 0.84 -9.78
C VAL A 219 -8.30 0.77 -8.51
N HIS A 220 -8.76 -0.45 -8.19
CA HIS A 220 -9.49 -0.75 -6.96
C HIS A 220 -8.59 -1.47 -5.95
N PHE A 221 -8.64 -1.02 -4.70
CA PHE A 221 -7.96 -1.64 -3.56
C PHE A 221 -8.98 -2.15 -2.53
N GLU A 222 -8.95 -3.43 -2.17
CA GLU A 222 -9.98 -4.00 -1.28
C GLU A 222 -9.40 -4.94 -0.23
N ASN A 223 -9.87 -4.87 1.03
CA ASN A 223 -9.48 -5.81 2.08
C ASN A 223 -7.96 -5.89 2.25
N LEU A 224 -7.35 -4.73 2.49
CA LEU A 224 -5.91 -4.60 2.70
C LEU A 224 -5.62 -4.41 4.19
N HIS A 225 -4.68 -5.16 4.73
CA HIS A 225 -4.24 -5.06 6.12
C HIS A 225 -2.71 -4.92 6.21
N GLY A 226 -2.22 -4.01 7.02
CA GLY A 226 -0.78 -3.81 7.25
C GLY A 226 -0.44 -3.81 8.73
N VAL A 227 0.50 -4.64 9.15
CA VAL A 227 1.13 -4.60 10.48
C VAL A 227 2.48 -3.91 10.36
N GLY A 228 2.54 -2.66 10.84
CA GLY A 228 3.63 -1.75 10.54
C GLY A 228 3.46 -0.99 9.21
N GLY A 229 4.22 0.08 9.04
CA GLY A 229 4.24 0.94 7.85
C GLY A 229 2.90 1.62 7.57
N CYS A 230 2.61 1.80 6.29
CA CYS A 230 1.33 2.29 5.79
C CYS A 230 0.66 1.27 4.88
N THR A 231 -0.62 0.97 5.10
CA THR A 231 -1.31 -0.06 4.32
C THR A 231 -1.53 0.39 2.87
N LEU A 232 -2.17 1.54 2.66
CA LEU A 232 -2.40 2.10 1.32
C LEU A 232 -1.85 3.52 1.24
N ARG A 233 -0.73 3.67 0.53
CA ARG A 233 0.00 4.91 0.41
C ARG A 233 -0.13 5.47 -0.99
N LEU A 234 -1.10 6.35 -1.20
CA LEU A 234 -1.27 7.11 -2.43
C LEU A 234 -0.37 8.34 -2.37
N GLU A 235 0.91 8.08 -2.58
CA GLU A 235 1.96 9.08 -2.45
C GLU A 235 2.85 9.04 -3.69
N VAL A 236 2.93 10.19 -4.36
CA VAL A 236 3.68 10.34 -5.61
C VAL A 236 5.01 11.00 -5.27
N PRO A 237 6.10 10.21 -5.08
CA PRO A 237 7.39 10.76 -4.71
C PRO A 237 7.96 11.63 -5.82
N HIS A 238 9.06 12.31 -5.49
CA HIS A 238 9.84 13.08 -6.44
C HIS A 238 10.30 12.18 -7.60
N GLY A 239 10.02 12.61 -8.83
CA GLY A 239 10.45 11.95 -10.06
C GLY A 239 11.24 12.94 -10.92
N PRO A 240 12.05 12.45 -11.88
CA PRO A 240 12.95 13.28 -12.69
C PRO A 240 12.22 14.13 -13.74
N THR A 241 10.92 13.92 -13.92
CA THR A 241 10.12 14.58 -14.95
C THR A 241 9.03 15.47 -14.34
N ASP A 242 8.91 16.66 -14.91
CA ASP A 242 7.84 17.63 -14.66
C ASP A 242 6.59 17.31 -15.49
N ASN A 243 6.60 16.26 -16.32
CA ASN A 243 5.42 15.87 -17.09
C ASN A 243 4.35 15.25 -16.19
N MET A 244 3.27 16.01 -15.98
CA MET A 244 2.17 15.68 -15.09
C MET A 244 1.18 14.66 -15.68
N GLU A 245 1.24 14.38 -16.99
CA GLU A 245 0.29 13.49 -17.68
C GLU A 245 0.49 12.01 -17.30
N TYR A 246 1.70 11.63 -16.90
CA TYR A 246 2.13 10.22 -16.76
C TYR A 246 2.50 9.81 -15.34
N ARG A 247 2.14 10.65 -14.36
CA ARG A 247 2.32 10.39 -12.93
C ARG A 247 1.02 10.67 -12.17
N GLY A 248 1.00 10.29 -10.91
CA GLY A 248 -0.15 10.52 -10.05
C GLY A 248 -1.23 9.47 -10.21
N VAL A 249 -2.21 9.59 -9.32
CA VAL A 249 -3.26 8.59 -9.20
C VAL A 249 -4.59 9.15 -9.68
N TRP A 250 -5.30 8.38 -10.48
CA TRP A 250 -6.48 8.82 -11.22
C TRP A 250 -7.59 7.79 -11.04
N ASP A 251 -8.77 8.22 -10.62
CA ASP A 251 -9.95 7.37 -10.49
C ASP A 251 -9.67 6.11 -9.65
N ILE A 252 -9.10 6.35 -8.46
CA ILE A 252 -8.80 5.28 -7.50
C ILE A 252 -10.00 5.09 -6.58
N THR A 253 -10.34 3.83 -6.35
CA THR A 253 -11.29 3.43 -5.32
C THR A 253 -10.63 2.50 -4.33
N ALA A 254 -11.02 2.60 -3.05
CA ALA A 254 -10.57 1.63 -2.06
C ALA A 254 -11.66 1.33 -1.02
N ARG A 255 -11.68 0.09 -0.52
CA ARG A 255 -12.58 -0.34 0.53
C ARG A 255 -11.90 -1.24 1.56
N ASN A 256 -12.28 -1.09 2.83
CA ASN A 256 -11.84 -1.96 3.92
C ASN A 256 -10.30 -1.99 4.03
N ILE A 257 -9.74 -0.82 4.34
CA ILE A 257 -8.30 -0.63 4.50
C ILE A 257 -7.99 -0.52 5.99
N SER A 258 -7.10 -1.38 6.47
CA SER A 258 -6.79 -1.45 7.89
C SER A 258 -5.29 -1.46 8.18
N CYS A 259 -4.89 -0.92 9.33
CA CYS A 259 -3.51 -0.94 9.79
C CYS A 259 -3.44 -1.20 11.28
N GLN A 260 -2.44 -1.97 11.70
CA GLN A 260 -2.11 -2.25 13.09
C GLN A 260 -0.64 -1.90 13.35
N ASP A 261 -0.34 -1.32 14.51
CA ASP A 261 1.04 -1.10 14.99
C ASP A 261 1.94 -0.41 13.94
N GLY A 262 1.34 0.48 13.16
CA GLY A 262 1.95 1.12 12.01
C GLY A 262 1.92 2.64 12.09
N HIS A 263 2.18 3.27 10.96
CA HIS A 263 2.04 4.71 10.83
C HIS A 263 0.59 5.07 10.49
N CYS A 264 0.04 4.52 9.40
CA CYS A 264 -1.28 4.94 8.91
C CYS A 264 -1.95 3.87 8.05
N ALA A 265 -3.28 3.73 8.10
CA ALA A 265 -3.97 2.86 7.15
C ALA A 265 -3.98 3.47 5.73
N VAL A 266 -4.27 4.78 5.62
CA VAL A 266 -4.34 5.48 4.33
C VAL A 266 -3.54 6.76 4.34
N ILE A 267 -2.71 6.97 3.32
CA ILE A 267 -2.07 8.26 3.05
C ILE A 267 -2.50 8.80 1.70
N LEU A 268 -2.93 10.07 1.68
CA LEU A 268 -3.07 10.91 0.48
C LEU A 268 -1.93 11.94 0.50
N GLY A 269 -0.86 11.70 -0.25
CA GLY A 269 0.37 12.49 -0.25
C GLY A 269 0.69 13.04 -1.65
N PRO A 270 0.20 14.23 -2.02
CA PRO A 270 0.28 14.69 -3.40
C PRO A 270 1.66 15.23 -3.80
N HIS A 271 2.53 15.59 -2.84
CA HIS A 271 3.78 16.32 -3.11
C HIS A 271 3.52 17.51 -4.06
N PHE A 272 4.15 17.57 -5.22
CA PHE A 272 3.91 18.57 -6.26
C PHE A 272 3.01 18.07 -7.41
N THR A 273 2.45 16.86 -7.29
CA THR A 273 1.61 16.23 -8.33
C THR A 273 0.14 16.62 -8.18
N LYS A 274 -0.51 16.93 -9.31
CA LYS A 274 -1.98 17.00 -9.38
C LYS A 274 -2.51 15.60 -9.67
N ASN A 275 -3.33 15.10 -8.77
CA ASN A 275 -3.94 13.79 -8.84
C ASN A 275 -5.42 13.93 -9.18
N GLY A 276 -6.00 12.88 -9.75
CA GLY A 276 -7.42 12.77 -10.00
C GLY A 276 -8.25 12.54 -8.73
N VAL A 277 -9.44 11.97 -8.93
CA VAL A 277 -10.38 11.68 -7.84
C VAL A 277 -9.99 10.38 -7.15
N VAL A 278 -10.05 10.39 -5.81
CA VAL A 278 -9.86 9.21 -4.98
C VAL A 278 -11.05 9.03 -4.04
N LYS A 279 -11.60 7.81 -3.97
CA LYS A 279 -12.77 7.48 -3.14
C LYS A 279 -12.48 6.29 -2.25
N ILE A 280 -12.46 6.49 -0.93
CA ILE A 280 -12.08 5.45 0.03
C ILE A 280 -13.15 5.29 1.10
N TYR A 281 -13.63 4.06 1.29
CA TYR A 281 -14.67 3.71 2.26
C TYR A 281 -14.18 2.63 3.23
N ASP A 282 -14.62 2.65 4.49
CA ASP A 282 -14.24 1.69 5.53
C ASP A 282 -12.73 1.69 5.81
N VAL A 283 -12.27 2.61 6.66
CA VAL A 283 -10.87 2.68 7.10
C VAL A 283 -10.78 2.42 8.60
N ARG A 284 -9.94 1.46 9.00
CA ARG A 284 -9.70 1.15 10.42
C ARG A 284 -8.21 1.28 10.76
N SER A 285 -7.90 1.78 11.95
CA SER A 285 -6.56 1.59 12.51
C SER A 285 -6.61 1.17 13.97
N GLU A 286 -5.57 0.45 14.40
CA GLU A 286 -5.36 0.05 15.78
C GLU A 286 -3.90 0.28 16.15
N SER A 287 -3.64 1.08 17.19
CA SER A 287 -2.27 1.37 17.61
C SER A 287 -1.42 1.93 16.45
N CYS A 288 -2.01 2.79 15.61
CA CYS A 288 -1.30 3.52 14.55
C CYS A 288 -1.23 5.02 14.87
N ALA A 289 -0.32 5.75 14.21
CA ALA A 289 -0.25 7.20 14.41
C ALA A 289 -1.57 7.87 13.99
N PHE A 290 -2.09 7.45 12.84
CA PHE A 290 -3.39 7.88 12.30
C PHE A 290 -4.13 6.71 11.63
N ALA A 291 -5.44 6.82 11.44
CA ALA A 291 -6.15 6.00 10.45
C ALA A 291 -5.96 6.56 9.05
N VAL A 292 -6.11 7.89 8.90
CA VAL A 292 -5.99 8.59 7.61
C VAL A 292 -5.08 9.80 7.76
N LYS A 293 -4.18 10.00 6.78
CA LYS A 293 -3.33 11.17 6.68
C LYS A 293 -3.42 11.79 5.30
N VAL A 294 -3.86 13.05 5.24
CA VAL A 294 -3.96 13.86 4.03
C VAL A 294 -2.90 14.96 4.11
N GLY A 295 -1.80 14.77 3.38
CA GLY A 295 -0.68 15.71 3.35
C GLY A 295 -1.01 16.96 2.53
N HIS A 296 -0.43 18.10 2.88
CA HIS A 296 -0.46 19.24 1.97
C HIS A 296 0.49 19.01 0.79
N GLY A 297 0.20 19.60 -0.36
CA GLY A 297 1.15 19.64 -1.47
C GLY A 297 2.31 20.56 -1.17
N TYR A 298 3.49 20.24 -1.70
CA TYR A 298 4.69 21.04 -1.59
C TYR A 298 5.63 20.75 -2.76
N VAL A 299 6.50 21.70 -3.10
CA VAL A 299 7.62 21.49 -4.02
C VAL A 299 8.86 21.20 -3.18
N GLY A 300 9.48 20.04 -3.37
CA GLY A 300 10.65 19.68 -2.57
C GLY A 300 11.86 20.57 -2.88
N SER A 301 12.77 20.68 -1.91
CA SER A 301 13.96 21.56 -2.01
C SER A 301 14.83 21.32 -3.24
N ARG A 302 14.85 20.09 -3.77
CA ARG A 302 15.57 19.75 -5.02
C ARG A 302 15.04 20.47 -6.26
N HIS A 303 13.83 20.99 -6.20
CA HIS A 303 13.18 21.73 -7.29
C HIS A 303 12.78 23.14 -6.87
N GLU A 304 13.35 23.64 -5.77
CA GLU A 304 13.10 24.98 -5.27
C GLU A 304 13.52 26.01 -6.33
N GLY A 305 12.62 26.95 -6.63
CA GLY A 305 12.85 27.97 -7.66
C GLY A 305 12.44 27.58 -9.09
N ASN A 306 11.97 26.34 -9.36
CA ASN A 306 11.36 26.02 -10.65
C ASN A 306 9.95 26.66 -10.74
N PRO A 307 9.73 27.69 -11.59
CA PRO A 307 8.45 28.42 -11.62
C PRO A 307 7.29 27.58 -12.19
N ASN A 308 7.60 26.46 -12.85
CA ASN A 308 6.59 25.58 -13.46
C ASN A 308 6.03 24.57 -12.46
N LEU A 309 6.69 24.35 -11.33
CA LEU A 309 6.25 23.41 -10.31
C LEU A 309 5.47 24.12 -9.22
N LYS A 310 4.29 23.57 -8.93
CA LYS A 310 3.38 24.07 -7.89
C LYS A 310 3.04 22.97 -6.91
N PRO A 311 2.64 23.31 -5.67
CA PRO A 311 2.08 22.34 -4.74
C PRO A 311 0.98 21.47 -5.36
N GLY A 312 1.12 20.17 -5.16
CA GLY A 312 0.20 19.15 -5.63
C GLY A 312 -1.11 19.16 -4.85
N SER A 313 -2.09 18.41 -5.36
CA SER A 313 -3.38 18.22 -4.71
C SER A 313 -4.06 16.97 -5.27
N PHE A 314 -5.17 16.57 -4.66
CA PHE A 314 -6.14 15.66 -5.27
C PHE A 314 -7.33 16.47 -5.81
N ALA A 315 -8.01 15.94 -6.82
CA ALA A 315 -9.10 16.65 -7.49
C ALA A 315 -10.35 16.78 -6.59
N PRO A 316 -11.19 17.82 -6.81
CA PRO A 316 -12.50 17.92 -6.19
C PRO A 316 -13.33 16.65 -6.38
N GLY A 317 -14.08 16.25 -5.36
CA GLY A 317 -14.80 14.98 -5.32
C GLY A 317 -14.03 13.83 -4.66
N THR A 318 -12.78 14.07 -4.25
CA THR A 318 -12.00 13.15 -3.41
C THR A 318 -12.59 13.06 -2.00
N TRP A 319 -12.74 11.84 -1.48
CA TRP A 319 -13.25 11.61 -0.13
C TRP A 319 -12.72 10.35 0.53
N VAL A 320 -12.69 10.38 1.87
CA VAL A 320 -12.47 9.23 2.74
C VAL A 320 -13.60 9.19 3.78
N LYS A 321 -14.31 8.08 3.87
CA LYS A 321 -15.51 7.93 4.71
C LYS A 321 -15.48 6.67 5.56
N ASN A 322 -16.22 6.71 6.67
CA ASN A 322 -16.33 5.62 7.64
C ASN A 322 -14.95 5.23 8.20
N ILE A 323 -14.43 6.12 9.04
CA ILE A 323 -13.10 6.03 9.60
C ILE A 323 -13.23 5.70 11.09
N HIS A 324 -12.53 4.66 11.54
CA HIS A 324 -12.49 4.28 12.94
C HIS A 324 -11.04 4.05 13.40
N ALA A 325 -10.62 4.75 14.44
CA ALA A 325 -9.28 4.57 15.02
C ALA A 325 -9.36 4.06 16.46
N VAL A 326 -8.62 3.02 16.79
CA VAL A 326 -8.42 2.52 18.15
C VAL A 326 -7.05 2.96 18.64
N TYR A 327 -7.04 3.65 19.78
CA TYR A 327 -5.83 4.10 20.44
C TYR A 327 -4.95 2.91 20.85
N GLY A 328 -3.64 3.05 20.67
CA GLY A 328 -2.64 2.17 21.25
C GLY A 328 -1.33 2.90 21.50
N VAL A 329 -0.35 2.19 22.04
CA VAL A 329 0.96 2.75 22.45
C VAL A 329 2.15 2.19 21.64
N ASN A 330 1.86 1.46 20.56
CA ASN A 330 2.86 0.78 19.74
C ASN A 330 2.85 1.27 18.27
N ALA A 331 2.29 2.45 18.02
CA ALA A 331 2.30 3.11 16.71
C ALA A 331 3.72 3.44 16.26
N GLN A 332 3.96 3.43 14.95
CA GLN A 332 5.18 3.96 14.37
C GLN A 332 5.02 5.47 14.13
N LEU A 333 5.84 6.26 14.82
CA LEU A 333 5.81 7.72 14.83
C LEU A 333 7.13 8.28 14.34
N HIS A 334 7.05 9.35 13.55
CA HIS A 334 8.17 10.25 13.33
C HIS A 334 8.04 11.47 14.25
N THR A 335 9.15 12.08 14.65
CA THR A 335 9.15 13.29 15.53
C THR A 335 8.20 14.38 15.05
N LYS A 336 8.14 14.63 13.73
CA LYS A 336 7.19 15.55 13.06
C LYS A 336 5.71 15.28 13.36
N ASP A 337 5.33 14.06 13.68
CA ASP A 337 3.96 13.69 14.03
C ASP A 337 3.80 13.67 15.56
N ALA A 338 4.86 13.31 16.29
CA ALA A 338 4.87 13.31 17.75
C ALA A 338 4.65 14.72 18.37
N VAL A 339 4.95 15.80 17.64
CA VAL A 339 4.64 17.18 18.10
C VAL A 339 3.14 17.46 18.26
N LEU A 340 2.28 16.60 17.71
CA LEU A 340 0.82 16.69 17.82
C LEU A 340 0.26 15.85 18.99
N LEU A 341 1.14 15.16 19.74
CA LEU A 341 0.72 14.42 20.91
C LEU A 341 0.41 15.39 22.06
N PRO A 342 -0.61 15.08 22.90
CA PRO A 342 -0.75 15.70 24.20
C PRO A 342 0.56 15.62 24.99
N GLU A 343 0.91 16.68 25.72
CA GLU A 343 2.18 16.78 26.45
C GLU A 343 2.37 15.60 27.41
N GLU A 344 1.29 15.18 28.07
CA GLU A 344 1.27 14.04 28.98
C GLU A 344 1.61 12.70 28.31
N ARG A 345 1.56 12.59 26.98
CA ARG A 345 1.86 11.36 26.20
C ARG A 345 3.22 11.36 25.54
N LEU A 346 3.93 12.50 25.51
CA LEU A 346 5.23 12.61 24.84
C LEU A 346 6.27 11.62 25.39
N HIS A 347 6.22 11.32 26.70
CA HIS A 347 7.13 10.38 27.34
C HIS A 347 6.98 8.93 26.85
N LEU A 348 5.86 8.59 26.20
CA LEU A 348 5.62 7.27 25.63
C LEU A 348 6.26 7.10 24.24
N PHE A 349 6.70 8.19 23.60
CA PHE A 349 7.37 8.13 22.31
C PHE A 349 8.87 7.84 22.51
N GLN A 350 9.36 6.78 21.86
CA GLN A 350 10.73 6.30 21.96
C GLN A 350 11.44 6.43 20.60
N PRO A 351 11.85 7.64 20.19
CA PRO A 351 12.53 7.85 18.92
C PRO A 351 13.93 7.25 18.92
N LYS A 352 14.31 6.68 17.79
CA LYS A 352 15.68 6.34 17.46
C LYS A 352 16.02 6.86 16.06
N THR A 353 17.30 7.01 15.78
CA THR A 353 17.75 7.39 14.45
C THR A 353 17.52 6.22 13.50
N GLU A 354 16.66 6.43 12.52
CA GLU A 354 16.44 5.48 11.42
C GLU A 354 16.65 6.19 10.07
N LYS A 355 16.72 5.39 9.00
CA LYS A 355 16.66 5.94 7.65
C LYS A 355 15.31 6.62 7.45
N GLY A 356 15.33 7.91 7.14
CA GLY A 356 14.12 8.73 6.99
C GLY A 356 13.80 9.63 8.19
N GLY A 357 14.60 9.59 9.26
CA GLY A 357 14.56 10.56 10.36
C GLY A 357 14.55 9.92 11.74
N LEU A 358 14.08 10.69 12.73
CA LEU A 358 13.88 10.20 14.09
C LEU A 358 12.51 9.53 14.17
N VAL A 359 12.51 8.21 14.13
CA VAL A 359 11.33 7.34 14.10
C VAL A 359 11.35 6.42 15.31
N GLY A 360 10.19 6.09 15.86
CA GLY A 360 10.09 5.26 17.05
C GLY A 360 8.71 4.67 17.27
N ARG A 361 8.59 3.85 18.31
CA ARG A 361 7.31 3.38 18.82
C ARG A 361 6.71 4.43 19.74
N GLY A 362 5.39 4.56 19.76
CA GLY A 362 4.70 5.43 20.69
C GLY A 362 3.19 5.46 20.52
N PRO A 363 2.51 6.43 21.16
CA PRO A 363 1.06 6.49 21.20
C PRO A 363 0.43 6.92 19.87
N SER A 364 -0.77 6.40 19.60
CA SER A 364 -1.62 6.95 18.55
C SER A 364 -1.84 8.45 18.75
N VAL A 365 -1.82 9.21 17.66
CA VAL A 365 -1.91 10.68 17.69
C VAL A 365 -3.37 11.13 17.64
N SER A 366 -4.06 10.78 16.55
CA SER A 366 -5.48 11.09 16.31
C SER A 366 -6.03 10.13 15.25
N ALA A 367 -7.34 10.12 15.00
CA ALA A 367 -7.91 9.32 13.92
C ALA A 367 -7.49 9.86 12.53
N VAL A 368 -7.54 11.18 12.33
CA VAL A 368 -7.25 11.81 11.05
C VAL A 368 -6.32 13.01 11.19
N LEU A 369 -5.32 13.10 10.30
CA LEU A 369 -4.55 14.31 10.04
C LEU A 369 -4.87 14.82 8.63
N ASN A 370 -5.56 15.95 8.49
CA ASN A 370 -5.95 16.56 7.23
C ASN A 370 -5.31 17.95 7.04
N MET A 371 -4.06 17.95 6.57
CA MET A 371 -3.34 19.19 6.25
C MET A 371 -3.58 19.65 4.80
N GLY A 372 -4.12 18.78 3.95
CA GLY A 372 -4.35 19.06 2.54
C GLY A 372 -5.60 19.90 2.27
N GLY A 373 -6.69 19.67 3.01
CA GLY A 373 -7.95 20.40 2.88
C GLY A 373 -8.75 20.11 1.60
N TYR A 374 -8.23 19.31 0.67
CA TYR A 374 -8.88 18.99 -0.61
C TYR A 374 -9.71 17.69 -0.59
N ALA A 375 -9.59 16.87 0.45
CA ALA A 375 -10.34 15.62 0.60
C ALA A 375 -11.45 15.79 1.62
N LYS A 376 -12.68 15.36 1.27
CA LYS A 376 -13.80 15.32 2.22
C LYS A 376 -13.59 14.16 3.20
N ILE A 377 -13.64 14.44 4.49
CA ILE A 377 -13.50 13.46 5.57
C ILE A 377 -14.86 13.35 6.27
N GLU A 378 -15.45 12.16 6.33
CA GLU A 378 -16.79 11.97 6.94
C GLU A 378 -16.87 10.71 7.79
N ASN A 379 -17.76 10.75 8.80
CA ASN A 379 -18.02 9.66 9.73
C ASN A 379 -16.72 9.14 10.40
N VAL A 380 -16.08 10.03 11.16
CA VAL A 380 -14.87 9.72 11.92
C VAL A 380 -15.28 9.35 13.35
N THR A 381 -14.83 8.20 13.81
CA THR A 381 -14.99 7.71 15.18
C THR A 381 -13.64 7.27 15.74
N CYS A 382 -13.49 7.34 17.06
CA CYS A 382 -12.27 6.90 17.72
C CYS A 382 -12.55 6.29 19.10
N GLU A 383 -11.72 5.34 19.51
CA GLU A 383 -11.78 4.64 20.79
C GLU A 383 -10.48 4.83 21.57
N GLY A 384 -10.56 5.07 22.88
CA GLY A 384 -9.39 5.09 23.77
C GLY A 384 -8.50 6.35 23.71
N PHE A 385 -8.78 7.32 22.82
CA PHE A 385 -7.98 8.55 22.72
C PHE A 385 -8.20 9.55 23.87
N GLY A 386 -9.32 9.45 24.59
CA GLY A 386 -9.74 10.39 25.64
C GLY A 386 -10.28 11.72 25.10
N ASN A 387 -10.90 12.52 25.97
CA ASN A 387 -11.68 13.70 25.58
C ASN A 387 -10.86 14.92 25.12
N LYS A 388 -9.53 14.88 25.26
CA LYS A 388 -8.63 16.00 24.91
C LYS A 388 -8.08 15.94 23.48
N VAL A 389 -8.32 14.85 22.76
CA VAL A 389 -7.80 14.67 21.40
C VAL A 389 -8.91 14.94 20.41
N ASP A 390 -8.70 15.91 19.53
CA ASP A 390 -9.57 16.10 18.37
C ASP A 390 -9.42 14.89 17.43
N PRO A 391 -10.51 14.18 17.09
CA PRO A 391 -10.45 13.07 16.14
C PRO A 391 -9.97 13.47 14.74
N VAL A 392 -10.05 14.76 14.37
CA VAL A 392 -9.60 15.27 13.07
C VAL A 392 -8.74 16.51 13.25
N ILE A 393 -7.43 16.35 13.11
CA ILE A 393 -6.48 17.47 13.11
C ILE A 393 -6.44 18.09 11.71
N THR A 394 -6.63 19.39 11.58
CA THR A 394 -6.56 20.18 10.35
C THR A 394 -5.62 21.38 10.55
N LYS A 395 -5.25 22.07 9.47
CA LYS A 395 -4.42 23.29 9.56
C LYS A 395 -5.01 24.34 10.51
N GLU A 396 -6.33 24.48 10.52
CA GLU A 396 -7.06 25.50 11.28
C GLU A 396 -7.05 25.21 12.79
N ASN A 397 -7.16 23.93 13.20
CA ASN A 397 -7.17 23.56 14.62
C ASN A 397 -5.78 23.17 15.17
N THR A 398 -4.75 23.13 14.33
CA THR A 398 -3.35 22.90 14.77
C THR A 398 -2.80 24.07 15.61
N VAL A 399 -3.53 25.17 15.78
CA VAL A 399 -3.08 26.41 16.45
C VAL A 399 -2.91 26.27 17.98
N THR A 400 -3.23 25.13 18.60
CA THR A 400 -3.26 24.99 20.07
C THR A 400 -2.13 24.19 20.72
N GLN A 401 -1.18 23.64 19.96
CA GLN A 401 -0.01 22.96 20.55
C GLN A 401 1.27 23.62 20.04
N LYS A 402 1.85 24.51 20.86
CA LYS A 402 3.18 25.06 20.56
C LYS A 402 4.14 23.87 20.37
N PRO A 403 4.81 23.73 19.21
CA PRO A 403 5.75 22.64 18.99
C PRO A 403 6.90 22.81 20.00
N TYR A 404 6.90 21.97 21.03
CA TYR A 404 7.92 22.03 22.05
C TYR A 404 9.29 21.73 21.43
N ARG A 405 10.23 22.61 21.74
CA ARG A 405 11.68 22.61 21.46
C ARG A 405 12.44 21.39 22.02
N LEU A 406 11.83 20.21 22.09
CA LEU A 406 12.46 19.00 22.66
C LEU A 406 13.59 18.43 21.78
N PHE A 407 13.64 18.77 20.49
CA PHE A 407 14.71 18.32 19.58
C PHE A 407 15.60 19.44 19.02
N SER A 408 15.34 20.71 19.34
CA SER A 408 16.18 21.84 18.90
C SER A 408 17.35 22.14 19.84
N GLY A 409 17.61 21.27 20.82
CA GLY A 409 18.56 21.50 21.89
C GLY A 409 19.63 20.42 22.03
N LYS A 410 20.16 19.86 20.94
CA LYS A 410 21.44 19.10 20.92
C LYS A 410 21.92 18.73 19.51
N ASN A 411 21.90 19.69 18.58
CA ASN A 411 22.81 19.65 17.41
C ASN A 411 23.91 20.71 17.62
N LYS A 412 24.66 20.59 18.73
CA LYS A 412 26.04 21.09 18.70
C LYS A 412 26.84 20.00 18.00
N LYS A 413 27.42 20.38 16.86
CA LYS A 413 28.49 19.69 16.15
C LYS A 413 29.32 18.84 17.12
N VAL A 414 29.36 17.53 16.90
CA VAL A 414 30.53 16.74 17.26
C VAL A 414 31.29 16.56 15.95
N ASN A 415 32.09 17.59 15.64
CA ASN A 415 33.33 17.36 14.91
C ASN A 415 34.35 16.95 15.98
N GLY A 416 34.95 15.78 15.79
CA GLY A 416 35.92 15.14 16.67
C GLY A 416 36.01 13.68 16.31
#